data_AF-A0AAW2YDM1-F1
#
_entry.id   AF-A0AAW2YDM1-F1
#
_cell.length_a   1.000
_cell.length_b   1.000
_cell.length_c   1.000
_cell.angle_alpha   90.00
_cell.angle_beta   90.00
_cell.angle_gamma   90.00
#
_symmetry.space_group_name_H-M   'P 1'
#
loop_
_entity.id
_entity.type
_entity.pdbx_description
1 polymer ?
#
loop_
_entity_poly.entity_id
_entity_poly.type
_entity_poly.pdbx_seq_one_letter_code
_entity_poly.pdbx_strand_id
1 'polypeptide(L)'
;MGTMESLKFLVSSRYIRDLATLVVAYGISINLVEVTWKSKLKAQFPTPNEYSSFMGDFSTATGIATFTMMLLSQWIFNKYGWGVAAKITPTVLLLTGVGFFSLILFGDPLAPALAKFGLTPLLAAVYVGAMQNIFSKSAKYSLFDPCKEMAYIPLDEDTKVKGKAAIDVVCNPLGKSGGALIQQFMILTFGSLANSTPNLGSAGFLLHGKFVNAASDSGVWAVTFIPMLAAHD
;
A
#
# COMPACT_ATOMS: atom_id res chain seq x y z
N MET A 1 -3.60 12.71 24.41
CA MET A 1 -2.82 13.55 23.49
C MET A 1 -3.74 14.18 22.49
N GLY A 2 -3.72 15.51 22.36
CA GLY A 2 -4.37 16.17 21.23
C GLY A 2 -3.66 15.82 19.91
N THR A 3 -4.36 15.86 18.78
CA THR A 3 -3.77 15.63 17.44
C THR A 3 -2.53 16.50 17.16
N MET A 4 -2.51 17.72 17.70
CA MET A 4 -1.39 18.67 17.62
C MET A 4 -0.16 18.22 18.42
N GLU A 5 -0.36 17.56 19.57
CA GLU A 5 0.74 17.00 20.39
C GLU A 5 1.33 15.76 19.72
N SER A 6 0.47 14.91 19.13
CA SER A 6 0.89 13.76 18.34
C SER A 6 1.72 14.20 17.12
N LEU A 7 1.31 15.26 16.42
CA LEU A 7 2.09 15.83 15.29
C LEU A 7 3.44 16.39 15.72
N LYS A 8 3.50 17.15 16.82
CA LYS A 8 4.78 17.64 17.36
C LYS A 8 5.70 16.49 17.77
N PHE A 9 5.15 15.43 18.35
CA PHE A 9 5.89 14.24 18.73
C PHE A 9 6.44 13.47 17.51
N LEU A 10 5.64 13.29 16.45
CA LEU A 10 6.05 12.66 15.20
C LEU A 10 7.26 13.35 14.55
N VAL A 11 7.35 14.68 14.65
CA VAL A 11 8.44 15.47 14.05
C VAL A 11 9.72 15.42 14.89
N SER A 12 9.63 15.06 16.18
CA SER A 12 10.76 15.11 17.11
C SER A 12 11.73 13.94 16.96
N SER A 13 11.24 12.73 16.66
CA SER A 13 12.08 11.54 16.48
C SER A 13 12.21 11.19 15.00
N ARG A 14 13.45 11.17 14.49
CA ARG A 14 13.76 10.75 13.10
C ARG A 14 13.19 9.35 12.82
N TYR A 15 13.28 8.44 13.79
CA TYR A 15 12.80 7.07 13.66
C TYR A 15 11.28 6.98 13.46
N ILE A 16 10.52 7.65 14.34
CA ILE A 16 9.05 7.67 14.27
C ILE A 16 8.56 8.40 13.02
N ARG A 17 9.26 9.48 12.62
CA ARG A 17 8.95 10.22 11.39
C ARG A 17 9.08 9.35 10.15
N ASP A 18 10.12 8.54 10.07
CA ASP A 18 10.36 7.72 8.90
C ASP A 18 9.33 6.56 8.84
N LEU A 19 8.97 5.97 9.99
CA LEU A 19 7.86 5.00 10.07
C LEU A 19 6.51 5.63 9.71
N ALA A 20 6.23 6.84 10.19
CA ALA A 20 5.05 7.61 9.83
C ALA A 20 4.99 7.90 8.32
N THR A 21 6.13 8.27 7.72
CA THR A 21 6.24 8.49 6.27
C THR A 21 5.94 7.21 5.50
N LEU A 22 6.43 6.06 5.97
CA LEU A 22 6.14 4.77 5.35
C LEU A 22 4.63 4.45 5.37
N VAL A 23 3.99 4.63 6.53
CA VAL A 23 2.55 4.38 6.70
C VAL A 23 1.71 5.31 5.82
N VAL A 24 2.05 6.60 5.79
CA VAL A 24 1.34 7.60 4.95
C VAL A 24 1.51 7.28 3.47
N ALA A 25 2.73 6.99 3.02
CA ALA A 25 3.00 6.71 1.60
C ALA A 25 2.32 5.42 1.13
N TYR A 26 2.30 4.37 1.95
CA TYR A 26 1.48 3.17 1.68
C TYR A 26 0.00 3.54 1.58
N GLY A 27 -0.52 4.30 2.55
CA GLY A 27 -1.92 4.72 2.61
C GLY A 27 -2.38 5.53 1.38
N ILE A 28 -1.53 6.44 0.91
CA ILE A 28 -1.77 7.20 -0.33
C ILE A 28 -1.80 6.24 -1.52
N SER A 29 -0.77 5.41 -1.66
CA SER A 29 -0.60 4.54 -2.83
C SER A 29 -1.73 3.52 -2.97
N ILE A 30 -2.11 2.84 -1.88
CA ILE A 30 -3.22 1.89 -1.92
C ILE A 30 -4.55 2.58 -2.21
N ASN A 31 -4.77 3.78 -1.68
CA ASN A 31 -5.98 4.54 -1.97
C ASN A 31 -6.06 4.94 -3.45
N LEU A 32 -4.94 5.38 -4.03
CA LEU A 32 -4.85 5.73 -5.44
C LEU A 32 -5.27 4.57 -6.36
N VAL A 33 -4.74 3.37 -6.07
CA VAL A 33 -5.07 2.16 -6.84
C VAL A 33 -6.51 1.72 -6.57
N GLU A 34 -6.93 1.65 -5.30
CA GLU A 34 -8.24 1.13 -4.91
C GLU A 34 -9.38 1.95 -5.53
N VAL A 35 -9.29 3.28 -5.52
CA VAL A 35 -10.36 4.13 -6.09
C VAL A 35 -10.38 4.04 -7.62
N THR A 36 -9.21 4.03 -8.26
CA THR A 36 -9.10 3.86 -9.72
C THR A 36 -9.70 2.51 -10.14
N TRP A 37 -9.38 1.46 -9.41
CA TRP A 37 -9.92 0.12 -9.61
C TRP A 37 -11.43 0.07 -9.40
N LYS A 38 -11.97 0.65 -8.32
CA LYS A 38 -13.43 0.73 -8.10
C LYS A 38 -14.16 1.44 -9.23
N SER A 39 -13.53 2.44 -9.85
CA SER A 39 -14.10 3.10 -11.03
C SER A 39 -14.18 2.15 -12.23
N LYS A 40 -13.14 1.35 -12.48
CA LYS A 40 -13.17 0.33 -13.55
C LYS A 40 -14.15 -0.80 -13.25
N LEU A 41 -14.24 -1.21 -11.98
CA LEU A 41 -15.20 -2.21 -11.52
C LEU A 41 -16.65 -1.75 -11.78
N LYS A 42 -16.98 -0.50 -11.45
CA LYS A 42 -18.30 0.08 -11.75
C LYS A 42 -18.59 0.20 -13.25
N ALA A 43 -17.56 0.44 -14.07
CA ALA A 43 -17.72 0.48 -15.52
C ALA A 43 -17.99 -0.92 -16.12
N GLN A 44 -17.40 -1.96 -15.52
CA GLN A 44 -17.57 -3.36 -15.96
C GLN A 44 -18.86 -3.99 -15.42
N PHE A 45 -19.26 -3.68 -14.19
CA PHE A 45 -20.48 -4.17 -13.53
C PHE A 45 -21.35 -2.98 -13.09
N PRO A 46 -22.14 -2.38 -14.00
CA PRO A 46 -23.02 -1.25 -13.68
C PRO A 46 -24.18 -1.65 -12.76
N THR A 47 -24.60 -2.92 -12.82
CA THR A 47 -25.71 -3.45 -12.05
C THR A 47 -25.32 -3.63 -10.59
N PRO A 48 -26.07 -3.08 -9.61
CA PRO A 48 -25.72 -3.19 -8.18
C PRO A 48 -25.56 -4.63 -7.71
N ASN A 49 -26.35 -5.56 -8.26
CA ASN A 49 -26.29 -6.98 -7.90
C ASN A 49 -24.95 -7.63 -8.31
N GLU A 50 -24.52 -7.43 -9.56
CA GLU A 50 -23.26 -7.97 -10.08
C GLU A 50 -22.05 -7.35 -9.38
N TYR A 51 -22.08 -6.03 -9.17
CA TYR A 51 -21.06 -5.32 -8.40
C TYR A 51 -20.95 -5.88 -6.98
N SER A 52 -22.08 -6.11 -6.31
CA SER A 52 -22.09 -6.62 -4.93
C SER A 52 -21.64 -8.08 -4.87
N SER A 53 -22.03 -8.91 -5.83
CA SER A 53 -21.55 -10.29 -5.94
C SER A 53 -20.03 -10.33 -6.09
N PHE A 54 -19.48 -9.56 -7.03
CA PHE A 54 -18.03 -9.47 -7.24
C PHE A 54 -17.32 -8.95 -5.98
N MET A 55 -17.87 -7.93 -5.31
CA MET A 55 -17.30 -7.41 -4.06
C MET A 55 -17.33 -8.44 -2.92
N GLY A 56 -18.33 -9.31 -2.89
CA GLY A 56 -18.41 -10.45 -1.98
C GLY A 56 -17.26 -11.44 -2.23
N ASP A 57 -17.08 -11.87 -3.48
CA ASP A 57 -15.99 -12.76 -3.88
C ASP A 57 -14.61 -12.15 -3.61
N PHE A 58 -14.45 -10.87 -3.95
CA PHE A 58 -13.25 -10.09 -3.67
C PHE A 58 -12.92 -10.05 -2.17
N SER A 59 -13.92 -9.86 -1.31
CA SER A 59 -13.74 -9.84 0.14
C SER A 59 -13.34 -11.22 0.67
N THR A 60 -14.00 -12.28 0.20
CA THR A 60 -13.67 -13.68 0.53
C THR A 60 -12.25 -14.03 0.13
N ALA A 61 -11.86 -13.72 -1.10
CA ALA A 61 -10.52 -13.95 -1.62
C ALA A 61 -9.47 -13.14 -0.85
N THR A 62 -9.78 -11.90 -0.46
CA THR A 62 -8.91 -11.08 0.41
C THR A 62 -8.70 -11.76 1.77
N GLY A 63 -9.76 -12.30 2.37
CA GLY A 63 -9.69 -13.03 3.64
C GLY A 63 -8.80 -14.27 3.55
N ILE A 64 -9.05 -15.12 2.54
CA ILE A 64 -8.25 -16.33 2.29
C ILE A 64 -6.78 -15.98 2.05
N ALA A 65 -6.51 -15.04 1.14
CA ALA A 65 -5.14 -14.64 0.82
C ALA A 65 -4.42 -14.05 2.04
N THR A 66 -5.11 -13.28 2.87
CA THR A 66 -4.54 -12.72 4.10
C THR A 66 -4.21 -13.81 5.09
N PHE A 67 -5.12 -14.77 5.30
CA PHE A 67 -4.89 -15.91 6.19
C PHE A 67 -3.68 -16.76 5.72
N THR A 68 -3.63 -17.11 4.43
CA THR A 68 -2.49 -17.85 3.86
C THR A 68 -1.19 -17.07 4.02
N MET A 69 -1.21 -15.76 3.75
CA MET A 69 -0.03 -14.91 3.91
C MET A 69 0.40 -14.75 5.38
N MET A 70 -0.52 -14.79 6.35
CA MET A 70 -0.17 -14.79 7.78
C MET A 70 0.58 -16.06 8.20
N LEU A 71 0.22 -17.22 7.63
CA LEU A 71 0.97 -18.46 7.87
C LEU A 71 2.35 -18.40 7.20
N LEU A 72 2.41 -17.91 5.96
CA LEU A 72 3.68 -17.73 5.23
C LEU A 72 4.59 -16.70 5.89
N SER A 73 4.04 -15.63 6.48
CA SER A 73 4.84 -14.58 7.09
C SER A 73 5.63 -15.10 8.28
N GLN A 74 5.10 -16.02 9.09
CA GLN A 74 5.85 -16.68 10.16
C GLN A 74 7.11 -17.37 9.63
N TRP A 75 6.99 -18.09 8.51
CA TRP A 75 8.13 -18.72 7.87
C TRP A 75 9.14 -17.69 7.33
N ILE A 76 8.66 -16.60 6.74
CA ILE A 76 9.51 -15.51 6.22
C ILE A 76 10.29 -14.85 7.37
N PHE A 77 9.62 -14.51 8.47
CA PHE A 77 10.25 -13.91 9.65
C PHE A 77 11.32 -14.81 10.25
N ASN A 78 11.04 -16.11 10.39
CA ASN A 78 11.97 -17.07 10.98
C ASN A 78 13.18 -17.36 10.09
N LYS A 79 13.01 -17.37 8.76
CA LYS A 79 14.07 -17.77 7.82
C LYS A 79 14.90 -16.59 7.29
N TYR A 80 14.26 -15.47 6.98
CA TYR A 80 14.90 -14.32 6.32
C TYR A 80 15.00 -13.08 7.21
N GLY A 81 14.38 -13.11 8.40
CA GLY A 81 14.40 -12.01 9.34
C GLY A 81 13.48 -10.85 8.96
N TRP A 82 13.35 -9.93 9.92
CA TRP A 82 12.44 -8.78 9.86
C TRP A 82 12.78 -7.79 8.73
N GLY A 83 14.06 -7.56 8.46
CA GLY A 83 14.50 -6.59 7.44
C GLY A 83 14.09 -6.98 6.01
N VAL A 84 14.05 -8.27 5.68
CA VAL A 84 13.56 -8.75 4.38
C VAL A 84 12.03 -8.65 4.33
N ALA A 85 11.34 -9.08 5.39
CA ALA A 85 9.88 -9.02 5.48
C ALA A 85 9.33 -7.61 5.26
N ALA A 86 9.99 -6.60 5.84
CA ALA A 86 9.57 -5.21 5.71
C ALA A 86 9.69 -4.63 4.29
N LYS A 87 10.60 -5.16 3.46
CA LYS A 87 10.80 -4.73 2.07
C LYS A 87 9.81 -5.39 1.10
N ILE A 88 9.22 -6.52 1.47
CA ILE A 88 8.27 -7.25 0.63
C ILE A 88 7.02 -6.42 0.37
N THR A 89 6.40 -5.84 1.41
CA THR A 89 5.16 -5.06 1.23
C THR A 89 5.32 -3.85 0.28
N PRO A 90 6.36 -3.00 0.41
CA PRO A 90 6.69 -1.98 -0.58
C PRO A 90 6.80 -2.53 -2.00
N THR A 91 7.50 -3.64 -2.15
CA THR A 91 7.84 -4.22 -3.45
C THR A 91 6.60 -4.82 -4.11
N VAL A 92 5.76 -5.53 -3.35
CA VAL A 92 4.50 -6.10 -3.83
C VAL A 92 3.55 -4.99 -4.28
N LEU A 93 3.37 -3.96 -3.45
CA LEU A 93 2.56 -2.80 -3.79
C LEU A 93 3.04 -2.15 -5.09
N LEU A 94 4.36 -1.99 -5.25
CA LEU A 94 4.98 -1.46 -6.46
C LEU A 94 4.71 -2.33 -7.67
N LEU A 95 5.15 -3.57 -7.66
CA LEU A 95 5.10 -4.45 -8.83
C LEU A 95 3.65 -4.64 -9.30
N THR A 96 2.74 -4.84 -8.36
CA THR A 96 1.32 -5.01 -8.66
C THR A 96 0.66 -3.69 -9.09
N GLY A 97 1.03 -2.56 -8.48
CA GLY A 97 0.55 -1.22 -8.85
C GLY A 97 1.00 -0.80 -10.25
N VAL A 98 2.29 -1.03 -10.56
CA VAL A 98 2.86 -0.85 -11.90
C VAL A 98 2.11 -1.70 -12.92
N GLY A 99 1.94 -3.00 -12.65
CA GLY A 99 1.19 -3.89 -13.54
C GLY A 99 -0.23 -3.39 -13.81
N PHE A 100 -0.93 -2.94 -12.76
CA PHE A 100 -2.29 -2.40 -12.88
C PHE A 100 -2.36 -1.10 -13.70
N PHE A 101 -1.52 -0.10 -13.39
CA PHE A 101 -1.53 1.17 -14.11
C PHE A 101 -1.02 1.01 -15.55
N SER A 102 -0.01 0.17 -15.79
CA SER A 102 0.45 -0.15 -17.13
C SER A 102 -0.67 -0.78 -17.97
N LEU A 103 -1.46 -1.68 -17.40
CA LEU A 103 -2.59 -2.28 -18.12
C LEU A 103 -3.69 -1.26 -18.43
N ILE A 104 -3.95 -0.30 -17.53
CA ILE A 104 -4.90 0.78 -17.82
C ILE A 104 -4.38 1.71 -18.91
N LEU A 105 -3.08 2.02 -18.91
CA LEU A 105 -2.49 2.99 -19.85
C LEU A 105 -2.25 2.43 -21.23
N PHE A 106 -1.88 1.15 -21.32
CA PHE A 106 -1.57 0.46 -22.57
C PHE A 106 -2.63 -0.58 -22.95
N GLY A 107 -3.87 -0.39 -22.47
CA GLY A 107 -4.97 -1.33 -22.72
C GLY A 107 -5.29 -1.54 -24.20
N ASP A 108 -5.22 -0.49 -25.02
CA ASP A 108 -5.50 -0.58 -26.46
C ASP A 108 -4.42 -1.37 -27.22
N PRO A 109 -3.10 -1.12 -27.04
CA PRO A 109 -2.05 -1.99 -27.59
C PRO A 109 -2.09 -3.44 -27.09
N LEU A 110 -2.56 -3.68 -25.86
CA LEU A 110 -2.64 -5.02 -25.26
C LEU A 110 -3.92 -5.78 -25.65
N ALA A 111 -4.91 -5.12 -26.24
CA ALA A 111 -6.18 -5.73 -26.62
C ALA A 111 -6.03 -6.99 -27.51
N PRO A 112 -5.13 -7.05 -28.52
CA PRO A 112 -4.95 -8.26 -29.33
C PRO A 112 -4.36 -9.44 -28.55
N ALA A 113 -3.53 -9.18 -27.55
CA ALA A 113 -2.93 -10.21 -26.70
C ALA A 113 -3.95 -10.73 -25.67
N LEU A 114 -4.75 -9.83 -25.09
CA LEU A 114 -5.81 -10.18 -24.13
C LEU A 114 -6.98 -10.93 -24.80
N ALA A 115 -7.30 -10.58 -26.04
CA ALA A 115 -8.32 -11.26 -26.83
C ALA A 115 -8.01 -12.76 -27.04
N LYS A 116 -6.73 -13.15 -27.10
CA LYS A 116 -6.33 -14.58 -27.17
C LYS A 116 -6.72 -15.37 -25.92
N PHE A 117 -6.92 -14.69 -24.79
CA PHE A 117 -7.39 -15.27 -23.54
C PHE A 117 -8.89 -15.03 -23.31
N GLY A 118 -9.61 -14.48 -24.29
CA GLY A 118 -11.03 -14.13 -24.16
C GLY A 118 -11.31 -12.98 -23.19
N LEU A 119 -10.30 -12.17 -22.86
CA LEU A 119 -10.43 -11.06 -21.91
C LEU A 119 -10.52 -9.72 -22.63
N THR A 120 -11.48 -8.89 -22.23
CA THR A 120 -11.50 -7.48 -22.61
C THR A 120 -10.46 -6.70 -21.78
N PRO A 121 -9.88 -5.60 -22.29
CA PRO A 121 -8.97 -4.76 -21.51
C PRO A 121 -9.59 -4.27 -20.19
N LEU A 122 -10.90 -3.97 -20.20
CA LEU A 122 -11.63 -3.54 -19.01
C LEU A 122 -11.76 -4.66 -17.98
N LEU A 123 -12.14 -5.88 -18.40
CA LEU A 123 -12.25 -7.03 -17.51
C LEU A 123 -10.88 -7.44 -16.94
N ALA A 124 -9.84 -7.41 -17.77
CA ALA A 124 -8.46 -7.64 -17.34
C ALA A 124 -8.02 -6.61 -16.29
N ALA A 125 -8.34 -5.33 -16.47
CA ALA A 125 -8.07 -4.29 -15.47
C ALA A 125 -8.79 -4.53 -14.14
N VAL A 126 -10.03 -5.02 -14.19
CA VAL A 126 -10.78 -5.38 -12.99
C VAL A 126 -10.10 -6.52 -12.23
N TYR A 127 -9.72 -7.61 -12.89
CA TYR A 127 -9.09 -8.74 -12.22
C TYR A 127 -7.66 -8.45 -11.76
N VAL A 128 -6.85 -7.78 -12.59
CA VAL A 128 -5.48 -7.37 -12.20
C VAL A 128 -5.52 -6.37 -11.05
N GLY A 129 -6.44 -5.40 -11.08
CA GLY A 129 -6.63 -4.48 -9.96
C GLY A 129 -7.15 -5.16 -8.70
N ALA A 130 -8.01 -6.18 -8.84
CA ALA A 130 -8.47 -6.99 -7.71
C ALA A 130 -7.30 -7.75 -7.07
N MET A 131 -6.47 -8.41 -7.89
CA MET A 131 -5.26 -9.10 -7.43
C MET A 131 -4.29 -8.13 -6.75
N GLN A 132 -4.03 -6.96 -7.35
CA GLN A 132 -3.21 -5.90 -6.77
C GLN A 132 -3.68 -5.54 -5.36
N ASN A 133 -4.99 -5.30 -5.20
CA ASN A 133 -5.57 -4.90 -3.92
C ASN A 133 -5.52 -6.04 -2.89
N ILE A 134 -5.84 -7.27 -3.31
CA ILE A 134 -5.78 -8.46 -2.45
C ILE A 134 -4.36 -8.64 -1.93
N PHE A 135 -3.37 -8.76 -2.82
CA PHE A 135 -1.98 -8.99 -2.44
C PHE A 135 -1.40 -7.85 -1.60
N SER A 136 -1.71 -6.59 -1.94
CA SER A 136 -1.22 -5.44 -1.18
C SER A 136 -1.79 -5.41 0.23
N LYS A 137 -3.11 -5.65 0.41
CA LYS A 137 -3.74 -5.72 1.73
C LYS A 137 -3.23 -6.91 2.52
N SER A 138 -3.16 -8.09 1.91
CA SER A 138 -2.64 -9.28 2.57
C SER A 138 -1.20 -9.10 3.01
N ALA A 139 -0.31 -8.57 2.16
CA ALA A 139 1.08 -8.27 2.52
C ALA A 139 1.19 -7.18 3.60
N LYS A 140 0.30 -6.19 3.60
CA LYS A 140 0.25 -5.19 4.67
C LYS A 140 -0.06 -5.84 6.02
N TYR A 141 -1.17 -6.56 6.11
CA TYR A 141 -1.63 -7.14 7.38
C TYR A 141 -0.73 -8.27 7.89
N SER A 142 -0.12 -9.05 6.99
CA SER A 142 0.69 -10.23 7.36
C SER A 142 2.17 -9.93 7.58
N LEU A 143 2.73 -8.90 6.94
CA LEU A 143 4.17 -8.59 6.99
C LEU A 143 4.41 -7.19 7.54
N PHE A 144 3.84 -6.15 6.93
CA PHE A 144 4.13 -4.77 7.31
C PHE A 144 3.63 -4.40 8.71
N ASP A 145 2.41 -4.78 9.06
CA ASP A 145 1.83 -4.46 10.37
C ASP A 145 2.63 -5.15 11.51
N PRO A 146 2.98 -6.44 11.44
CA PRO A 146 3.92 -7.05 12.39
C PRO A 146 5.30 -6.37 12.37
N CYS A 147 5.82 -6.00 11.20
CA CYS A 147 7.09 -5.29 11.11
C CYS A 147 7.06 -3.95 11.83
N LYS A 148 5.96 -3.20 11.69
CA LYS A 148 5.70 -1.93 12.37
C LYS A 148 5.68 -2.12 13.90
N GLU A 149 5.04 -3.18 14.39
CA GLU A 149 5.02 -3.46 15.84
C GLU A 149 6.40 -3.84 16.39
N MET A 150 7.19 -4.61 15.62
CA MET A 150 8.58 -4.93 15.99
C MET A 150 9.47 -3.68 16.02
N ALA A 151 9.24 -2.72 15.13
CA ALA A 151 9.93 -1.42 15.11
C ALA A 151 9.75 -0.63 16.42
N TYR A 152 8.66 -0.86 17.15
CA TYR A 152 8.41 -0.17 18.42
C TYR A 152 9.05 -0.84 19.64
N ILE A 153 9.55 -2.07 19.53
CA ILE A 153 10.14 -2.82 20.65
C ILE A 153 11.34 -2.09 21.29
N PRO A 154 12.32 -1.55 20.54
CA PRO A 154 13.50 -0.93 21.13
C PRO A 154 13.27 0.49 21.68
N LEU A 155 12.06 1.04 21.59
CA LEU A 155 11.74 2.38 22.06
C LEU A 155 11.40 2.40 23.54
N ASP A 156 11.66 3.52 24.21
CA ASP A 156 11.16 3.75 25.56
C ASP A 156 9.61 3.75 25.56
N GLU A 157 9.01 3.32 26.68
CA GLU A 157 7.56 3.12 26.78
C GLU A 157 6.76 4.40 26.46
N ASP A 158 7.25 5.58 26.83
CA ASP A 158 6.60 6.85 26.51
C ASP A 158 6.62 7.10 24.99
N THR A 159 7.77 6.95 24.35
CA THR A 159 7.90 7.11 22.89
C THR A 159 7.11 6.08 22.10
N LYS A 160 7.07 4.84 22.57
CA LYS A 160 6.30 3.74 21.98
C LYS A 160 4.81 4.03 22.01
N VAL A 161 4.24 4.38 23.17
CA VAL A 161 2.80 4.67 23.30
C VAL A 161 2.43 5.89 22.46
N LYS A 162 3.20 6.98 22.55
CA LYS A 162 2.95 8.21 21.79
C LYS A 162 3.10 8.01 20.28
N GLY A 163 4.14 7.30 19.85
CA GLY A 163 4.41 6.98 18.45
C GLY A 163 3.32 6.12 17.83
N LYS A 164 2.90 5.06 18.52
CA LYS A 164 1.80 4.18 18.08
C LYS A 164 0.49 4.95 17.95
N ALA A 165 0.13 5.74 18.97
CA ALA A 165 -1.06 6.58 18.93
C ALA A 165 -1.01 7.58 17.77
N ALA A 166 0.13 8.24 17.55
CA ALA A 166 0.28 9.21 16.47
C ALA A 166 0.17 8.56 15.09
N ILE A 167 0.78 7.40 14.88
CA ILE A 167 0.71 6.69 13.61
C ILE A 167 -0.69 6.16 13.33
N ASP A 168 -1.33 5.54 14.33
CA ASP A 168 -2.64 4.92 14.11
C ASP A 168 -3.78 5.96 14.01
N VAL A 169 -3.70 7.07 14.75
CA VAL A 169 -4.74 8.11 14.77
C VAL A 169 -4.53 9.17 13.68
N VAL A 170 -3.29 9.53 13.36
CA VAL A 170 -2.99 10.62 12.40
C VAL A 170 -2.52 10.06 11.07
N CYS A 171 -1.44 9.28 11.06
CA CYS A 171 -0.79 8.88 9.81
C CYS A 171 -1.65 7.93 8.95
N ASN A 172 -2.31 6.95 9.56
CA ASN A 172 -3.18 6.01 8.86
C ASN A 172 -4.36 6.74 8.14
N PRO A 173 -5.15 7.58 8.84
CA PRO A 173 -6.19 8.37 8.17
C PRO A 173 -5.62 9.37 7.16
N LEU A 174 -4.50 10.03 7.48
CA LEU A 174 -3.85 11.02 6.61
C LEU A 174 -3.36 10.42 5.30
N GLY A 175 -2.85 9.19 5.30
CA GLY A 175 -2.49 8.49 4.07
C GLY A 175 -3.70 8.27 3.17
N LYS A 176 -4.81 7.79 3.74
CA LYS A 176 -6.04 7.52 2.99
C LYS A 176 -6.70 8.80 2.47
N SER A 177 -6.77 9.85 3.29
CA SER A 177 -7.31 11.15 2.87
C SER A 177 -6.40 11.86 1.89
N GLY A 178 -5.07 11.74 2.04
CA GLY A 178 -4.08 12.30 1.11
C GLY A 178 -4.24 11.72 -0.30
N GLY A 179 -4.43 10.40 -0.44
CA GLY A 179 -4.74 9.78 -1.73
C GLY A 179 -6.01 10.32 -2.36
N ALA A 180 -7.07 10.49 -1.56
CA ALA A 180 -8.34 11.03 -2.02
C ALA A 180 -8.22 12.52 -2.43
N LEU A 181 -7.44 13.32 -1.70
CA LEU A 181 -7.17 14.72 -2.03
C LEU A 181 -6.39 14.86 -3.34
N ILE A 182 -5.36 14.04 -3.54
CA ILE A 182 -4.60 14.01 -4.80
C ILE A 182 -5.53 13.67 -5.96
N GLN A 183 -6.39 12.67 -5.80
CA GLN A 183 -7.38 12.32 -6.82
C GLN A 183 -8.38 13.44 -7.07
N GLN A 184 -8.92 14.05 -6.02
CA GLN A 184 -9.88 15.15 -6.14
C GLN A 184 -9.25 16.31 -6.91
N PHE A 185 -8.02 16.68 -6.56
CA PHE A 185 -7.27 17.70 -7.27
C PHE A 185 -7.10 17.34 -8.75
N MET A 186 -6.67 16.11 -9.06
CA MET A 186 -6.52 15.68 -10.45
C MET A 186 -7.85 15.65 -11.21
N ILE A 187 -8.95 15.20 -10.61
CA ILE A 187 -10.28 15.23 -11.24
C ILE A 187 -10.68 16.67 -11.55
N LEU A 188 -10.42 17.62 -10.65
CA LEU A 188 -10.71 19.04 -10.89
C LEU A 188 -9.85 19.62 -12.03
N THR A 189 -8.59 19.20 -12.16
CA THR A 189 -7.68 19.67 -13.22
C THR A 189 -7.95 19.03 -14.58
N PHE A 190 -8.25 17.73 -14.64
CA PHE A 190 -8.39 16.96 -15.89
C PHE A 190 -9.84 16.59 -16.24
N GLY A 191 -10.81 17.01 -15.43
CA GLY A 191 -12.25 16.90 -15.66
C GLY A 191 -12.86 15.52 -15.36
N SER A 192 -12.09 14.43 -15.39
CA SER A 192 -12.59 13.09 -15.07
C SER A 192 -11.50 12.18 -14.51
N LEU A 193 -11.92 11.16 -13.74
CA LEU A 193 -10.99 10.15 -13.21
C LEU A 193 -10.30 9.37 -14.36
N ALA A 194 -10.98 9.16 -15.48
CA ALA A 194 -10.42 8.50 -16.66
C ALA A 194 -9.26 9.31 -17.27
N ASN A 195 -9.43 10.62 -17.42
CA ASN A 195 -8.40 11.52 -17.95
C ASN A 195 -7.25 11.76 -16.96
N SER A 196 -7.53 11.64 -15.65
CA SER A 196 -6.52 11.72 -14.60
C SER A 196 -5.69 10.44 -14.46
N THR A 197 -6.17 9.30 -14.95
CA THR A 197 -5.53 7.99 -14.71
C THR A 197 -4.08 7.91 -15.20
N PRO A 198 -3.69 8.49 -16.36
CA PRO A 198 -2.28 8.59 -16.77
C PRO A 198 -1.39 9.37 -15.82
N ASN A 199 -1.90 10.48 -15.29
CA ASN A 199 -1.16 11.36 -14.38
C ASN A 199 -1.12 10.80 -12.95
N LEU A 200 -2.14 10.04 -12.55
CA LEU A 200 -2.16 9.28 -11.29
C LEU A 200 -1.17 8.12 -11.33
N GLY A 201 -1.05 7.45 -12.48
CA GLY A 201 -0.04 6.43 -12.71
C GLY A 201 1.36 7.01 -12.53
N SER A 202 1.71 8.07 -13.26
CA SER A 202 3.04 8.71 -13.18
C SER A 202 3.37 9.30 -11.80
N ALA A 203 2.41 9.94 -11.12
CA ALA A 203 2.58 10.39 -9.74
C ALA A 203 2.75 9.21 -8.76
N GLY A 204 2.04 8.10 -9.00
CA GLY A 204 2.22 6.83 -8.32
C GLY A 204 3.65 6.31 -8.47
N PHE A 205 4.18 6.21 -9.70
CA PHE A 205 5.56 5.78 -9.94
C PHE A 205 6.59 6.64 -9.21
N LEU A 206 6.43 7.97 -9.21
CA LEU A 206 7.34 8.89 -8.50
C LEU A 206 7.28 8.74 -6.98
N LEU A 207 6.08 8.60 -6.41
CA LEU A 207 5.89 8.35 -4.97
C LEU A 207 6.49 7.00 -4.56
N HIS A 208 6.32 5.97 -5.39
CA HIS A 208 6.86 4.65 -5.10
C HIS A 208 8.38 4.56 -5.30
N GLY A 209 8.96 5.29 -6.27
CA GLY A 209 10.41 5.43 -6.40
C GLY A 209 11.01 6.08 -5.16
N LYS A 210 10.36 7.12 -4.61
CA LYS A 210 10.72 7.69 -3.31
C LYS A 210 10.48 6.74 -2.14
N PHE A 211 9.51 5.82 -2.24
CA PHE A 211 9.22 4.83 -1.21
C PHE A 211 10.24 3.68 -1.18
N VAL A 212 10.69 3.20 -2.34
CA VAL A 212 11.78 2.21 -2.44
C VAL A 212 13.09 2.84 -2.07
N ASN A 213 13.37 4.06 -2.55
CA ASN A 213 14.54 4.80 -2.10
C ASN A 213 14.46 5.08 -0.60
N ALA A 214 13.30 5.46 -0.04
CA ALA A 214 13.16 5.56 1.40
C ALA A 214 13.35 4.20 2.09
N ALA A 215 12.87 3.09 1.54
CA ALA A 215 13.06 1.75 2.11
C ALA A 215 14.51 1.22 1.95
N SER A 216 15.29 1.74 1.00
CA SER A 216 16.70 1.36 0.75
C SER A 216 17.70 2.33 1.38
N ASP A 217 17.35 3.62 1.46
CA ASP A 217 18.18 4.77 1.89
C ASP A 217 17.86 5.19 3.33
N SER A 218 16.80 4.63 3.93
CA SER A 218 16.54 4.90 5.33
C SER A 218 17.61 4.25 6.21
N GLY A 219 18.44 5.13 6.77
CA GLY A 219 19.07 4.94 8.07
C GLY A 219 18.12 4.53 9.20
N VAL A 220 16.84 4.23 8.95
CA VAL A 220 15.91 3.54 9.85
C VAL A 220 16.27 2.07 9.99
N TRP A 221 16.71 1.44 8.89
CA TRP A 221 17.18 0.05 8.88
C TRP A 221 18.65 -0.06 9.28
N ALA A 222 19.47 0.95 8.95
CA ALA A 222 20.88 0.98 9.35
C ALA A 222 21.06 1.25 10.86
N VAL A 223 20.18 2.03 11.48
CA VAL A 223 20.20 2.32 12.94
C VAL A 223 19.64 1.17 13.78
N THR A 224 18.88 0.25 13.18
CA THR A 224 18.47 -1.02 13.82
C THR A 224 19.44 -2.18 13.56
N PHE A 225 20.22 -2.14 12.46
CA PHE A 225 21.19 -3.19 12.14
C PHE A 225 22.30 -3.33 13.19
N ILE A 226 22.79 -2.23 13.76
CA ILE A 226 23.95 -2.25 14.67
C ILE A 226 23.59 -2.64 16.11
N PRO A 227 22.50 -2.14 16.74
CA PRO A 227 22.18 -2.51 18.12
C PRO A 227 21.51 -3.89 18.26
N MET A 228 20.79 -4.37 17.23
CA MET A 228 20.03 -5.63 17.32
C MET A 228 20.88 -6.86 16.99
N LEU A 229 21.92 -6.71 16.13
CA LEU A 229 23.00 -7.71 16.02
C LEU A 229 23.85 -7.77 17.30
N ALA A 230 24.02 -6.65 18.01
CA ALA A 230 24.74 -6.60 19.29
C ALA A 230 23.93 -7.10 20.50
N ALA A 231 22.64 -7.40 20.34
CA ALA A 231 21.77 -7.92 21.40
C ALA A 231 21.56 -9.44 21.32
N HIS A 232 22.15 -10.10 20.33
CA HIS A 232 22.07 -11.55 20.10
C HIS A 232 23.44 -12.24 20.05
N ASP A 233 24.51 -11.55 20.47
CA ASP A 233 25.83 -12.11 20.82
C ASP A 233 26.11 -11.93 22.32
#